data_AF-A0A949YQT9-F1
#
_entry.id   AF-A0A949YQT9-F1
#
_cell.length_a   1.000
_cell.length_b   1.000
_cell.length_c   1.000
_cell.angle_alpha   90.00
_cell.angle_beta   90.00
_cell.angle_gamma   90.00
#
_symmetry.space_group_name_H-M   'P 1'
#
loop_
_entity.id
_entity.type
_entity.pdbx_description
1 polymer ?
#
loop_
_entity_poly.entity_id
_entity_poly.type
_entity_poly.pdbx_seq_one_letter_code
_entity_poly.pdbx_strand_id
1 'polypeptide(L)'
;MSVGVSELRDDQVHRPARIGIDGRRLGLRLKGIGRYIGELCKGLDQGLPAAEFFLYTPTPPGLAAIFDRWSIRVDDSRQGRPPNNLWLVARAGQLSRRDLDVFWGGTGLLPLVGLNTRTVLTVHDVIHKVAPGTMDFRALWATRLFFASSLAKADAI
;
A
#
# COMPACT_ATOMS: atom_id res chain seq x y z
N MET A 1 -29.56 48.35 1.61
CA MET A 1 -28.17 47.92 1.39
C MET A 1 -27.63 47.40 2.71
N SER A 2 -27.43 46.09 2.84
CA SER A 2 -26.32 45.48 3.60
C SER A 2 -26.45 43.96 3.51
N VAL A 3 -25.68 43.43 2.55
CA VAL A 3 -24.96 42.14 2.52
C VAL A 3 -25.71 40.90 3.01
N GLY A 4 -26.10 40.10 2.02
CA GLY A 4 -26.61 38.75 2.20
C GLY A 4 -25.61 37.82 2.89
N VAL A 5 -26.18 36.96 3.71
CA VAL A 5 -25.57 35.77 4.28
C VAL A 5 -25.07 34.92 3.10
N SER A 6 -23.76 34.95 2.86
CA SER A 6 -23.10 33.97 2.00
C SER A 6 -22.99 32.68 2.81
N GLU A 7 -24.06 31.88 2.79
CA GLU A 7 -24.01 30.47 3.12
C GLU A 7 -22.87 29.84 2.31
N LEU A 8 -21.79 29.51 3.02
CA LEU A 8 -20.71 28.71 2.49
C LEU A 8 -21.32 27.36 2.12
N ARG A 9 -21.27 27.02 0.84
CA ARG A 9 -21.73 25.76 0.27
C ARG A 9 -21.00 24.60 0.95
N ASP A 10 -21.66 23.95 1.90
CA ASP A 10 -21.18 22.77 2.62
C ASP A 10 -21.56 21.44 1.92
N ASP A 11 -21.84 21.51 0.61
CA ASP A 11 -22.41 20.38 -0.14
C ASP A 11 -21.45 19.84 -1.22
N GLN A 12 -20.15 19.77 -0.94
CA GLN A 12 -19.34 18.75 -1.61
C GLN A 12 -19.40 17.48 -0.78
N VAL A 13 -20.34 16.60 -1.12
CA VAL A 13 -20.34 15.20 -0.69
C VAL A 13 -19.01 14.59 -1.15
N HIS A 14 -17.97 14.70 -0.32
CA HIS A 14 -16.69 14.09 -0.59
C HIS A 14 -16.92 12.59 -0.47
N ARG A 15 -16.83 11.89 -1.60
CA ARG A 15 -16.88 10.43 -1.61
C ARG A 15 -15.80 9.90 -0.64
N PRO A 16 -16.04 8.76 0.03
CA PRO A 16 -15.02 8.04 0.79
C PRO A 16 -13.69 7.98 0.05
N ALA A 17 -12.59 8.31 0.74
CA ALA A 17 -11.26 8.13 0.20
C ALA A 17 -10.96 6.63 0.04
N ARG A 18 -10.49 6.21 -1.13
CA ARG A 18 -10.24 4.81 -1.47
C ARG A 18 -8.75 4.52 -1.44
N ILE A 19 -8.30 3.81 -0.40
CA ILE A 19 -6.89 3.64 -0.04
C ILE A 19 -6.45 2.21 -0.30
N GLY A 20 -5.50 2.02 -1.20
CA GLY A 20 -4.87 0.74 -1.49
C GLY A 20 -3.61 0.50 -0.68
N ILE A 21 -3.38 -0.73 -0.20
CA ILE A 21 -2.27 -1.04 0.72
C ILE A 21 -1.57 -2.33 0.30
N ASP A 22 -0.23 -2.32 0.31
CA ASP A 22 0.61 -3.51 0.17
C ASP A 22 0.46 -4.46 1.38
N GLY A 23 -0.24 -5.57 1.19
CA GLY A 23 -0.52 -6.56 2.23
C GLY A 23 0.48 -7.69 2.38
N ARG A 24 1.57 -7.72 1.59
CA ARG A 24 2.51 -8.86 1.58
C ARG A 24 3.17 -9.18 2.92
N ARG A 25 3.21 -8.21 3.84
CA ARG A 25 3.82 -8.37 5.17
C ARG A 25 2.80 -8.54 6.31
N LEU A 26 1.50 -8.61 5.99
CA LEU A 26 0.41 -8.81 6.95
C LEU A 26 0.01 -10.29 7.07
N GLY A 27 1.01 -11.15 7.29
CA GLY A 27 0.82 -12.58 7.53
C GLY A 27 0.44 -12.92 8.98
N LEU A 28 0.35 -14.22 9.29
CA LEU A 28 -0.04 -14.74 10.62
C LEU A 28 0.88 -14.31 11.77
N ARG A 29 2.17 -14.03 11.48
CA ARG A 29 3.14 -13.59 12.48
C ARG A 29 3.79 -12.29 12.03
N LEU A 30 3.39 -11.18 12.65
CA LEU A 30 3.97 -9.87 12.40
C LEU A 30 5.33 -9.74 13.08
N LYS A 31 6.36 -9.36 12.31
CA LYS A 31 7.70 -9.01 12.80
C LYS A 31 8.25 -7.82 12.01
N GLY A 32 9.05 -6.98 12.66
CA GLY A 32 9.71 -5.82 12.05
C GLY A 32 8.71 -4.94 11.28
N ILE A 33 9.00 -4.69 10.00
CA ILE A 33 8.16 -3.91 9.08
C ILE A 33 6.69 -4.37 9.08
N GLY A 34 6.42 -5.68 9.15
CA GLY A 34 5.03 -6.17 9.18
C GLY A 34 4.26 -5.72 10.43
N ARG A 35 4.94 -5.63 11.58
CA ARG A 35 4.34 -5.12 12.83
C ARG A 35 4.04 -3.64 12.72
N TYR A 36 4.98 -2.85 12.19
CA TYR A 36 4.76 -1.43 11.93
C TYR A 36 3.55 -1.20 11.03
N ILE A 37 3.50 -1.89 9.88
CA ILE A 37 2.38 -1.77 8.93
C ILE A 37 1.06 -2.16 9.63
N GLY A 38 1.04 -3.26 10.38
CA GLY A 38 -0.16 -3.70 11.09
C GLY A 38 -0.69 -2.68 12.10
N GLU A 39 0.19 -2.07 12.91
CA GLU A 39 -0.23 -1.03 13.87
C GLU A 39 -0.66 0.26 13.16
N LEU A 40 0.04 0.66 12.09
CA LEU A 40 -0.37 1.82 11.30
C LEU A 40 -1.73 1.59 10.62
N CYS A 41 -2.01 0.39 10.11
CA CYS A 41 -3.33 0.06 9.59
C CYS A 41 -4.42 0.18 10.66
N LYS A 42 -4.17 -0.20 11.93
CA LYS A 42 -5.13 0.04 13.03
C LYS A 42 -5.36 1.53 13.28
N GLY A 43 -4.29 2.33 13.26
CA GLY A 43 -4.39 3.78 13.40
C GLY A 43 -5.19 4.42 12.26
N LEU A 44 -4.97 3.98 11.02
CA LEU A 44 -5.75 4.40 9.86
C LEU A 44 -7.23 3.98 9.98
N ASP A 45 -7.46 2.76 10.46
CA ASP A 45 -8.81 2.24 10.67
C ASP A 45 -9.61 3.11 11.67
N GLN A 46 -8.96 3.58 12.74
CA GLN A 46 -9.59 4.43 13.75
C GLN A 46 -9.67 5.90 13.31
N GLY A 47 -8.62 6.41 12.66
CA GLY A 47 -8.48 7.82 12.31
C GLY A 47 -9.24 8.23 11.05
N LEU A 48 -9.58 7.28 10.17
CA LEU A 48 -10.28 7.54 8.91
C LEU A 48 -11.54 6.67 8.77
N PRO A 49 -12.57 6.87 9.63
CA PRO A 49 -13.74 6.00 9.67
C PRO A 49 -14.57 6.02 8.37
N ALA A 50 -14.51 7.12 7.61
CA ALA A 50 -15.20 7.26 6.33
C ALA A 50 -14.40 6.71 5.12
N ALA A 51 -13.12 6.35 5.28
CA ALA A 51 -12.31 5.85 4.18
C ALA A 51 -12.59 4.36 3.88
N GLU A 52 -12.45 3.97 2.62
CA GLU A 52 -12.50 2.59 2.16
C GLU A 52 -11.09 2.04 1.97
N PHE A 53 -10.78 0.91 2.61
CA PHE A 53 -9.46 0.29 2.56
C PHE A 53 -9.44 -0.97 1.71
N PHE A 54 -8.42 -1.10 0.88
CA PHE A 54 -8.19 -2.23 -0.02
C PHE A 54 -6.82 -2.83 0.23
N LEU A 55 -6.78 -4.06 0.73
CA LEU A 55 -5.54 -4.77 0.98
C LEU A 55 -5.19 -5.70 -0.18
N TYR A 56 -4.04 -5.49 -0.82
CA TYR A 56 -3.58 -6.28 -1.96
C TYR A 56 -2.50 -7.27 -1.55
N THR A 57 -2.68 -8.55 -1.85
CA THR A 57 -1.73 -9.58 -1.41
C THR A 57 -1.70 -10.81 -2.35
N PRO A 58 -0.54 -11.47 -2.52
CA PRO A 58 -0.45 -12.73 -3.28
C PRO A 58 -1.01 -13.95 -2.55
N THR A 59 -1.24 -13.83 -1.23
CA THR A 59 -1.73 -14.92 -0.36
C THR A 59 -2.69 -14.35 0.69
N PRO A 60 -3.69 -15.12 1.16
CA PRO A 60 -4.60 -14.67 2.22
C PRO A 60 -3.82 -14.14 3.44
N PRO A 61 -4.17 -12.96 3.97
CA PRO A 61 -3.51 -12.41 5.15
C PRO A 61 -3.89 -13.21 6.39
N GLY A 62 -3.03 -13.20 7.40
CA GLY A 62 -3.27 -13.92 8.66
C GLY A 62 -4.11 -13.16 9.68
N LEU A 63 -4.58 -11.96 9.33
CA LEU A 63 -5.08 -10.94 10.25
C LEU A 63 -6.53 -10.54 9.97
N ALA A 64 -7.37 -11.48 9.52
CA ALA A 64 -8.76 -11.21 9.17
C ALA A 64 -9.49 -10.37 10.24
N ALA A 65 -9.24 -10.63 11.53
CA ALA A 65 -9.86 -9.93 12.65
C ALA A 65 -9.45 -8.46 12.86
N ILE A 66 -8.40 -7.95 12.21
CA ILE A 66 -8.01 -6.52 12.33
C ILE A 66 -8.78 -5.66 11.31
N PHE A 67 -9.35 -6.28 10.28
CA PHE A 67 -9.65 -5.62 9.02
C PHE A 67 -11.11 -5.83 8.57
N ASP A 68 -12.05 -5.93 9.50
CA ASP A 68 -13.45 -6.27 9.19
C ASP A 68 -14.09 -5.37 8.13
N ARG A 69 -13.75 -4.06 8.13
CA ARG A 69 -14.24 -3.10 7.13
C ARG A 69 -13.37 -2.98 5.86
N TRP A 70 -12.32 -3.77 5.73
CA TRP A 70 -11.36 -3.68 4.64
C TRP A 70 -11.66 -4.74 3.59
N SER A 71 -11.53 -4.35 2.32
CA SER A 71 -11.63 -5.27 1.20
C SER A 71 -10.28 -5.96 0.95
N ILE A 72 -10.18 -7.24 1.29
CA ILE A 72 -8.99 -8.05 1.00
C ILE A 72 -9.06 -8.56 -0.45
N ARG A 73 -8.08 -8.20 -1.26
CA ARG A 73 -7.91 -8.63 -2.65
C ARG A 73 -6.69 -9.53 -2.79
N VAL A 74 -6.95 -10.84 -2.81
CA VAL A 74 -5.93 -11.86 -3.04
C VAL A 74 -5.76 -12.05 -4.53
N ASP A 75 -4.51 -12.07 -5.01
CA ASP A 75 -4.20 -12.45 -6.40
C ASP A 75 -4.50 -13.95 -6.61
N ASP A 76 -5.51 -14.24 -7.41
CA ASP A 76 -5.98 -15.57 -7.79
C ASP A 76 -5.47 -16.00 -9.19
N SER A 77 -4.52 -15.27 -9.77
CA SER A 77 -4.00 -15.54 -11.10
C SER A 77 -3.39 -16.94 -11.21
N ARG A 78 -3.81 -17.68 -12.25
CA ARG A 78 -3.32 -19.04 -12.55
C ARG A 78 -1.88 -19.07 -13.09
N GLN A 79 -1.24 -17.91 -13.27
CA GLN A 79 0.08 -17.75 -13.90
C GLN A 79 1.26 -18.00 -12.93
N GLY A 80 1.09 -18.90 -11.96
CA GLY A 80 2.06 -19.16 -10.90
C GLY A 80 2.22 -18.00 -9.89
N ARG A 81 2.94 -18.25 -8.79
CA ARG A 81 3.20 -17.28 -7.71
C ARG A 81 4.63 -16.71 -7.82
N PRO A 82 4.83 -15.51 -8.39
CA PRO A 82 6.15 -14.91 -8.44
C PRO A 82 6.66 -14.57 -7.03
N PRO A 83 7.98 -14.41 -6.84
CA PRO A 83 8.53 -13.93 -5.57
C PRO A 83 7.87 -12.62 -5.12
N ASN A 84 7.67 -12.45 -3.81
CA ASN A 84 6.89 -11.34 -3.24
C ASN A 84 7.22 -9.95 -3.81
N ASN A 85 8.51 -9.61 -3.97
CA ASN A 85 8.90 -8.30 -4.54
C ASN A 85 8.56 -8.18 -6.03
N LEU A 86 8.76 -9.26 -6.79
CA LEU A 86 8.40 -9.28 -8.20
C LEU A 86 6.87 -9.20 -8.40
N TRP A 87 6.11 -9.89 -7.53
CA TRP A 87 4.66 -9.78 -7.52
C TRP A 87 4.19 -8.33 -7.34
N LEU A 88 4.77 -7.60 -6.38
CA LEU A 88 4.37 -6.22 -6.11
C LEU A 88 4.60 -5.34 -7.34
N VAL A 89 5.82 -5.35 -7.87
CA VAL A 89 6.20 -4.43 -8.94
C VAL A 89 5.43 -4.71 -10.23
N ALA A 90 5.08 -5.97 -10.51
CA ALA A 90 4.51 -6.39 -11.79
C ALA A 90 2.99 -6.62 -11.77
N ARG A 91 2.41 -7.09 -10.67
CA ARG A 91 1.01 -7.56 -10.61
C ARG A 91 0.12 -6.73 -9.69
N ALA A 92 0.63 -6.26 -8.55
CA ALA A 92 -0.20 -5.56 -7.57
C ALA A 92 -0.90 -4.33 -8.16
N GLY A 93 -0.20 -3.57 -9.02
CA GLY A 93 -0.76 -2.41 -9.69
C GLY A 93 -1.93 -2.76 -10.62
N GLN A 94 -1.89 -3.93 -11.27
CA GLN A 94 -2.99 -4.40 -12.10
C GLN A 94 -4.21 -4.80 -11.28
N LEU A 95 -3.98 -5.49 -10.16
CA LEU A 95 -5.02 -5.87 -9.21
C LEU A 95 -5.68 -4.64 -8.57
N SER A 96 -4.92 -3.55 -8.44
CA SER A 96 -5.35 -2.28 -7.87
C SER A 96 -5.84 -1.25 -8.91
N ARG A 97 -6.07 -1.63 -10.17
CA ARG A 97 -6.53 -0.73 -11.24
C ARG A 97 -7.92 -0.11 -11.03
N ARG A 98 -8.70 -0.59 -10.05
CA ARG A 98 -9.99 0.01 -9.71
C ARG A 98 -9.76 1.34 -9.00
N ASP A 99 -10.66 2.32 -9.18
CA ASP A 99 -10.63 3.69 -8.65
C ASP A 99 -10.07 3.79 -7.22
N LEU A 100 -8.75 3.84 -7.08
CA LEU A 100 -8.07 4.18 -5.84
C LEU A 100 -7.70 5.65 -5.93
N ASP A 101 -7.88 6.38 -4.84
CA ASP A 101 -7.39 7.75 -4.74
C ASP A 101 -5.91 7.76 -4.36
N VAL A 102 -5.46 6.77 -3.57
CA VAL A 102 -4.07 6.61 -3.17
C VAL A 102 -3.69 5.14 -2.96
N PHE A 103 -2.43 4.81 -3.25
CA PHE A 103 -1.80 3.53 -2.90
C PHE A 103 -0.61 3.75 -1.96
N TRP A 104 -0.58 3.01 -0.85
CA TRP A 104 0.49 3.06 0.12
C TRP A 104 1.38 1.80 0.06
N GLY A 105 2.66 2.01 -0.26
CA GLY A 105 3.72 1.01 -0.22
C GLY A 105 4.47 1.04 1.10
N GLY A 106 4.06 0.22 2.08
CA GLY A 106 4.66 0.21 3.42
C GLY A 106 6.02 -0.49 3.56
N THR A 107 6.58 -1.02 2.46
CA THR A 107 7.76 -1.92 2.49
C THR A 107 8.96 -1.40 1.69
N GLY A 108 8.97 -0.11 1.34
CA GLY A 108 10.04 0.52 0.56
C GLY A 108 9.98 0.23 -0.95
N LEU A 109 8.91 -0.41 -1.44
CA LEU A 109 8.67 -0.63 -2.88
C LEU A 109 7.22 -0.25 -3.24
N LEU A 110 7.02 0.15 -4.49
CA LEU A 110 5.72 0.40 -5.09
C LEU A 110 5.43 -0.55 -6.27
N PRO A 111 4.14 -0.75 -6.62
CA PRO A 111 3.80 -1.31 -7.91
C PRO A 111 4.29 -0.40 -9.04
N LEU A 112 5.17 -0.92 -9.90
CA LEU A 112 5.74 -0.15 -11.01
C LEU A 112 4.90 -0.28 -12.28
N VAL A 113 4.17 -1.39 -12.42
CA VAL A 113 3.32 -1.68 -13.57
C VAL A 113 1.84 -1.58 -13.19
N GLY A 114 1.06 -0.87 -14.01
CA GLY A 114 -0.41 -0.88 -13.97
C GLY A 114 -1.06 0.01 -12.92
N LEU A 115 -0.28 0.66 -12.05
CA LEU A 115 -0.79 1.60 -11.04
C LEU A 115 -0.85 3.03 -11.59
N ASN A 116 -2.04 3.64 -11.56
CA ASN A 116 -2.34 4.99 -12.07
C ASN A 116 -3.04 5.89 -11.03
N THR A 117 -2.60 5.82 -9.77
CA THR A 117 -3.15 6.58 -8.65
C THR A 117 -2.02 7.28 -7.90
N ARG A 118 -2.34 8.20 -6.99
CA ARG A 118 -1.34 8.82 -6.10
C ARG A 118 -0.68 7.76 -5.24
N THR A 119 0.57 7.98 -4.86
CA THR A 119 1.36 6.99 -4.16
C THR A 119 2.07 7.58 -2.95
N VAL A 120 2.02 6.83 -1.84
CA VAL A 120 2.79 7.11 -0.63
C VAL A 120 3.72 5.93 -0.39
N LEU A 121 5.00 6.19 -0.15
CA LEU A 121 6.01 5.15 0.02
C LEU A 121 6.72 5.30 1.35
N THR A 122 6.55 4.34 2.26
CA THR A 122 7.36 4.33 3.49
C THR A 122 8.69 3.64 3.26
N VAL A 123 9.79 4.35 3.49
CA VAL A 123 11.15 3.82 3.47
C VAL A 123 11.67 3.67 4.89
N HIS A 124 11.84 2.41 5.34
CA HIS A 124 12.34 2.11 6.69
C HIS A 124 13.86 2.25 6.81
N ASP A 125 14.57 1.83 5.77
CA ASP A 125 16.03 1.85 5.72
C ASP A 125 16.51 1.74 4.26
N VAL A 126 17.84 1.84 4.09
CA VAL A 126 18.54 1.60 2.81
C VAL A 126 19.57 0.48 2.97
N ILE A 127 19.22 -0.59 3.68
CA ILE A 127 20.17 -1.64 4.08
C ILE A 127 20.79 -2.39 2.88
N HIS A 128 20.11 -2.42 1.74
CA HIS A 128 20.64 -2.93 0.47
C HIS A 128 21.89 -2.18 -0.04
N LYS A 129 22.13 -0.96 0.45
CA LYS A 129 23.33 -0.15 0.21
C LYS A 129 24.35 -0.27 1.34
N VAL A 130 23.88 -0.26 2.60
CA VAL A 130 24.75 -0.18 3.79
C VAL A 130 25.30 -1.54 4.21
N ALA A 131 24.44 -2.57 4.25
CA ALA A 131 24.80 -3.91 4.70
C ALA A 131 24.13 -4.99 3.83
N PRO A 132 24.43 -5.05 2.52
CA PRO A 132 23.76 -5.97 1.58
C PRO A 132 23.91 -7.44 1.96
N GLY A 133 24.96 -7.82 2.70
CA GLY A 133 25.21 -9.18 3.16
C GLY A 133 24.19 -9.71 4.19
N THR A 134 23.36 -8.85 4.80
CA THR A 134 22.33 -9.27 5.76
C THR A 134 20.99 -9.62 5.10
N MET A 135 20.85 -9.36 3.81
CA MET A 135 19.61 -9.57 3.08
C MET A 135 19.58 -10.94 2.39
N ASP A 136 18.38 -11.51 2.30
CA ASP A 136 18.14 -12.61 1.35
C ASP A 136 18.50 -12.16 -0.07
N PHE A 137 19.16 -13.04 -0.83
CA PHE A 137 19.66 -12.73 -2.17
C PHE A 137 18.56 -12.21 -3.11
N ARG A 138 17.37 -12.81 -3.09
CA ARG A 138 16.25 -12.39 -3.96
C ARG A 138 15.70 -11.04 -3.52
N ALA A 139 15.59 -10.82 -2.20
CA ALA A 139 15.17 -9.54 -1.65
C ALA A 139 16.18 -8.42 -1.98
N LEU A 140 17.49 -8.69 -1.88
CA LEU A 140 18.56 -7.76 -2.20
C LEU A 140 18.49 -7.30 -3.65
N TRP A 141 18.46 -8.25 -4.59
CA TRP A 141 18.41 -7.93 -6.02
C TRP A 141 17.13 -7.21 -6.41
N ALA A 142 15.98 -7.66 -5.92
CA ALA A 142 14.73 -6.95 -6.18
C ALA A 142 14.76 -5.51 -5.66
N THR A 143 15.32 -5.28 -4.47
CA THR A 143 15.46 -3.93 -3.93
C THR A 143 16.42 -3.10 -4.78
N ARG A 144 17.60 -3.62 -5.13
CA ARG A 144 18.57 -2.93 -6.00
C ARG A 144 17.97 -2.52 -7.34
N LEU A 145 17.14 -3.36 -7.94
CA LEU A 145 16.52 -3.09 -9.24
C LEU A 145 15.36 -2.10 -9.16
N PHE A 146 14.53 -2.18 -8.11
CA PHE A 146 13.23 -1.50 -8.11
C PHE A 146 13.11 -0.34 -7.11
N PHE A 147 14.07 -0.17 -6.20
CA PHE A 147 14.01 0.86 -5.16
C PHE A 147 14.05 2.27 -5.73
N ALA A 148 15.00 2.57 -6.62
CA ALA A 148 15.11 3.88 -7.25
C ALA A 148 13.84 4.25 -8.05
N SER A 149 13.30 3.29 -8.81
CA SER A 149 12.05 3.49 -9.56
C SER A 149 10.85 3.67 -8.64
N SER A 150 10.82 3.01 -7.47
CA SER A 150 9.76 3.21 -6.49
C SER A 150 9.83 4.60 -5.87
N LEU A 151 11.03 5.08 -5.52
CA LEU A 151 11.22 6.46 -5.05
C LEU A 151 10.78 7.48 -6.09
N ALA A 152 11.20 7.30 -7.35
CA ALA A 152 10.85 8.22 -8.43
C ALA A 152 9.35 8.24 -8.74
N LYS A 153 8.64 7.13 -8.47
CA LYS A 153 7.17 7.04 -8.66
C LYS A 153 6.39 7.65 -7.49
N ALA A 154 6.98 7.72 -6.29
CA ALA A 154 6.28 8.15 -5.09
C ALA A 154 5.88 9.63 -5.15
N ASP A 155 4.60 9.93 -4.86
CA ASP A 155 4.15 11.32 -4.70
C ASP A 155 4.53 11.87 -3.31
N ALA A 156 4.66 10.98 -2.30
CA ALA A 156 5.15 11.28 -0.96
C ALA A 156 5.97 10.11 -0.39
N ILE A 157 6.96 10.43 0.44
CA ILE A 157 7.85 9.47 1.12
C ILE A 157 7.80 9.71 2.62
#